data_AF-A0A2V6HII3-F1
#
_entry.id   AF-A0A2V6HII3-F1
#
_cell.length_a   1.000
_cell.length_b   1.000
_cell.length_c   1.000
_cell.angle_alpha   90.00
_cell.angle_beta   90.00
_cell.angle_gamma   90.00
#
_symmetry.space_group_name_H-M   'P 1'
#
loop_
_entity.id
_entity.type
_entity.pdbx_description
1 polymer ?
#
loop_
_entity_poly.entity_id
_entity_poly.type
_entity_poly.pdbx_seq_one_letter_code
_entity_poly.pdbx_strand_id
1 'polypeptide(L)'
;MYGTARRLPALEKFGLASQIRRAAVSLTNNIAEGHGRYHFADQVRFFLGSRGSLQELVDDLNVCDDEKYLENDEVAGLKEKAWRVLGLINGYLRYLRDRKAEDHFTVREGDDDAFALLDGALSDTAPFNDLTF
;
A
#
# COMPACT_ATOMS: atom_id res chain seq x y z
N MET A 1 -7.18 -3.23 18.69
CA MET A 1 -8.47 -3.86 18.30
C MET A 1 -8.77 -5.21 18.93
N TYR A 2 -7.83 -6.17 19.03
CA TYR A 2 -8.11 -7.46 19.71
C TYR A 2 -8.58 -7.31 21.17
N GLY A 3 -8.02 -6.36 21.92
CA GLY A 3 -8.49 -6.05 23.28
C GLY A 3 -9.95 -5.59 23.31
N THR A 4 -10.32 -4.69 22.40
CA THR A 4 -11.70 -4.22 22.19
C THR A 4 -12.64 -5.38 21.84
N ALA A 5 -12.27 -6.18 20.84
CA ALA A 5 -13.09 -7.29 20.36
C ALA A 5 -13.33 -8.39 21.41
N ARG A 6 -12.43 -8.54 22.40
CA ARG A 6 -12.60 -9.49 23.51
C ARG A 6 -13.60 -9.03 24.57
N ARG A 7 -13.92 -7.74 24.63
CA ARG A 7 -14.84 -7.16 25.61
C ARG A 7 -16.26 -7.02 25.11
N LEU A 8 -16.49 -7.26 23.82
CA LEU A 8 -17.83 -7.24 23.25
C LEU A 8 -18.69 -8.40 23.79
N PRO A 9 -20.03 -8.24 23.83
CA PRO A 9 -20.94 -9.30 24.25
C PRO A 9 -20.75 -10.59 23.44
N ALA A 10 -21.08 -11.74 24.04
CA ALA A 10 -20.91 -13.05 23.40
C ALA A 10 -21.68 -13.17 22.07
N LEU A 11 -22.82 -12.48 21.94
CA LEU A 11 -23.62 -12.45 20.71
C LEU A 11 -22.84 -11.85 19.53
N GLU A 12 -21.90 -10.93 19.78
CA GLU A 12 -21.10 -10.25 18.76
C GLU A 12 -19.82 -11.00 18.37
N LYS A 13 -19.57 -12.17 18.98
CA LYS A 13 -18.32 -12.95 18.76
C LYS A 13 -18.04 -13.21 17.28
N PHE A 14 -19.09 -13.53 16.52
CA PHE A 14 -19.02 -13.83 15.09
C PHE A 14 -19.47 -12.67 14.19
N GLY A 15 -20.12 -11.65 14.76
CA GLY A 15 -20.48 -10.40 14.09
C GLY A 15 -19.37 -9.35 14.23
N LEU A 16 -19.65 -8.30 15.01
CA LEU A 16 -18.80 -7.11 15.13
C LEU A 16 -17.39 -7.44 15.62
N ALA A 17 -17.24 -8.36 16.58
CA ALA A 17 -15.92 -8.73 17.09
C ALA A 17 -15.04 -9.37 16.00
N SER A 18 -15.65 -10.12 15.07
CA SER A 18 -14.96 -10.72 13.94
C SER A 18 -14.60 -9.68 12.89
N GLN A 19 -15.50 -8.76 12.57
CA GLN A 19 -15.28 -7.64 11.65
C GLN A 19 -14.12 -6.76 12.12
N ILE A 20 -14.16 -6.29 13.37
CA ILE A 20 -13.10 -5.48 13.99
C ILE A 20 -11.73 -6.15 13.88
N ARG A 21 -11.64 -7.46 14.15
CA ARG A 21 -10.37 -8.18 14.05
C ARG A 21 -9.88 -8.26 12.61
N ARG A 22 -10.75 -8.59 11.66
CA ARG A 22 -10.39 -8.71 10.24
C ARG A 22 -9.98 -7.37 9.66
N ALA A 23 -10.72 -6.29 9.92
CA ALA A 23 -10.39 -4.97 9.44
C ALA A 23 -9.04 -4.50 10.01
N ALA A 24 -8.78 -4.72 11.31
CA ALA A 24 -7.48 -4.39 11.91
C ALA A 24 -6.30 -5.17 11.32
N VAL A 25 -6.46 -6.48 11.08
CA VAL A 25 -5.42 -7.31 10.47
C VAL A 25 -5.23 -6.92 9.00
N SER A 26 -6.31 -6.69 8.25
CA SER A 26 -6.27 -6.27 6.85
C SER A 26 -5.55 -4.93 6.69
N LEU A 27 -5.83 -3.96 7.58
CA LEU A 27 -5.12 -2.68 7.61
C LEU A 27 -3.60 -2.88 7.67
N THR A 28 -3.11 -3.66 8.64
CA THR A 28 -1.66 -3.85 8.80
C THR A 28 -1.05 -4.74 7.72
N ASN A 29 -1.77 -5.76 7.24
CA ASN A 29 -1.31 -6.64 6.18
C ASN A 29 -1.13 -5.88 4.87
N ASN A 30 -2.10 -5.03 4.51
CA ASN A 30 -1.98 -4.19 3.33
C ASN A 30 -0.80 -3.21 3.44
N ILE A 31 -0.54 -2.61 4.61
CA ILE A 31 0.63 -1.73 4.79
C ILE A 31 1.93 -2.52 4.57
N ALA A 32 2.06 -3.70 5.21
CA ALA A 32 3.26 -4.52 5.10
C ALA A 32 3.49 -5.02 3.67
N GLU A 33 2.43 -5.52 3.02
CA GLU A 33 2.51 -6.03 1.66
C GLU A 33 2.78 -4.92 0.65
N GLY A 34 2.12 -3.77 0.82
CA GLY A 34 2.33 -2.59 0.00
C GLY A 34 3.75 -2.08 0.07
N HIS A 35 4.30 -1.93 1.28
CA HIS A 35 5.69 -1.51 1.48
C HIS A 35 6.70 -2.48 0.85
N GLY A 36 6.37 -3.77 0.74
CA GLY A 36 7.22 -4.77 0.08
C GLY A 36 7.20 -4.74 -1.45
N ARG A 37 6.38 -3.91 -2.10
CA ARG A 37 6.30 -3.85 -3.58
C ARG A 37 7.35 -2.92 -4.17
N TYR A 38 7.96 -3.36 -5.26
CA TYR A 38 8.95 -2.59 -6.01
C TYR A 38 8.34 -1.35 -6.66
N HIS A 39 7.28 -1.52 -7.46
CA HIS A 39 6.68 -0.41 -8.20
C HIS A 39 5.73 0.42 -7.34
N PHE A 40 5.86 1.75 -7.41
CA PHE A 40 5.00 2.69 -6.68
C PHE A 40 3.51 2.50 -6.98
N ALA A 41 3.14 2.11 -8.21
CA ALA A 41 1.75 1.85 -8.57
C ALA A 41 1.14 0.70 -7.76
N ASP A 42 1.90 -0.37 -7.53
CA ASP A 42 1.45 -1.49 -6.69
C ASP A 42 1.37 -1.08 -5.22
N GLN A 43 2.36 -0.34 -4.72
CA GLN A 43 2.33 0.19 -3.35
C GLN A 43 1.03 1.00 -3.12
N VAL A 44 0.69 1.91 -4.04
CA VAL A 44 -0.54 2.71 -3.95
C VAL A 44 -1.79 1.84 -3.81
N ARG A 45 -1.91 0.75 -4.58
CA ARG A 45 -3.07 -0.16 -4.49
C ARG A 45 -3.26 -0.72 -3.08
N PHE A 46 -2.17 -1.17 -2.45
CA PHE A 46 -2.20 -1.71 -1.09
C PHE A 46 -2.48 -0.64 -0.04
N PHE A 47 -1.90 0.55 -0.15
CA PHE A 47 -2.18 1.64 0.80
C PHE A 47 -3.63 2.15 0.67
N LEU A 48 -4.27 2.05 -0.50
CA LEU A 48 -5.71 2.27 -0.65
C LEU A 48 -6.53 1.20 0.08
N GLY A 49 -6.13 -0.07 0.00
CA GLY A 49 -6.75 -1.16 0.77
C GLY A 49 -6.63 -0.94 2.29
N SER A 50 -5.43 -0.54 2.74
CA SER A 50 -5.18 -0.12 4.13
C SER A 50 -6.14 1.00 4.56
N ARG A 51 -6.31 2.02 3.71
CA ARG A 51 -7.23 3.13 3.96
C ARG A 51 -8.68 2.65 4.09
N GLY A 52 -9.10 1.72 3.24
CA GLY A 52 -10.44 1.11 3.30
C GLY A 52 -10.69 0.38 4.62
N SER A 53 -9.79 -0.53 5.01
CA SER A 53 -9.92 -1.26 6.27
C SER A 53 -9.87 -0.37 7.51
N LEU A 54 -9.19 0.78 7.46
CA LEU A 54 -9.24 1.76 8.54
C LEU A 54 -10.62 2.45 8.63
N GLN A 55 -11.27 2.73 7.50
CA GLN A 55 -12.62 3.30 7.49
C GLN A 55 -13.64 2.29 8.03
N GLU A 56 -13.52 1.02 7.65
CA GLU A 56 -14.33 -0.07 8.22
C GLU A 56 -14.19 -0.15 9.73
N LEU A 57 -12.96 -0.01 10.26
CA LEU A 57 -12.75 0.04 11.72
C LEU A 57 -13.43 1.24 12.39
N VAL A 58 -13.43 2.41 11.74
CA VAL A 58 -14.11 3.60 12.29
C VAL A 58 -15.62 3.37 12.33
N ASP A 59 -16.18 2.72 11.31
CA ASP A 59 -17.58 2.34 11.25
C ASP A 59 -17.95 1.31 12.33
N ASP A 60 -17.15 0.24 12.48
CA ASP A 60 -17.32 -0.73 13.57
C ASP A 60 -17.25 -0.06 14.97
N LEU A 61 -16.45 1.00 15.12
CA LEU A 61 -16.38 1.80 16.35
C LEU A 61 -17.60 2.72 16.53
N ASN A 62 -18.31 3.12 15.47
CA ASN A 62 -19.60 3.78 15.58
C ASN A 62 -20.64 2.81 16.16
N VAL A 63 -20.69 1.57 15.67
CA VAL A 63 -21.60 0.53 16.20
C VAL A 63 -21.32 0.28 17.69
N CYS A 64 -20.05 0.20 18.10
CA CYS A 64 -19.69 0.07 19.51
C CYS A 64 -20.24 1.22 20.39
N ASP A 65 -20.32 2.43 19.84
CA ASP A 65 -20.84 3.62 20.53
C ASP A 65 -22.36 3.60 20.61
N ASP A 66 -23.02 3.30 19.49
CA ASP A 66 -24.48 3.27 19.37
C ASP A 66 -25.09 2.23 20.33
N GLU A 67 -24.48 1.04 20.37
CA GLU A 67 -24.91 -0.08 21.22
C GLU A 67 -24.34 -0.03 22.64
N LYS A 68 -23.55 1.00 22.97
CA LYS A 68 -22.91 1.19 24.29
C LYS A 68 -22.10 -0.02 24.75
N TYR A 69 -21.42 -0.68 23.81
CA TYR A 69 -20.51 -1.80 24.12
C TYR A 69 -19.19 -1.34 24.74
N LEU A 70 -18.87 -0.05 24.63
CA LEU A 70 -17.67 0.58 25.15
C LEU A 70 -18.04 1.96 25.73
N GLU A 71 -17.22 2.45 26.66
CA GLU A 71 -17.36 3.82 27.17
C GLU A 71 -17.12 4.84 26.06
N ASN A 72 -17.90 5.93 26.04
CA ASN A 72 -17.83 6.95 24.98
C ASN A 72 -16.42 7.53 24.83
N ASP A 73 -15.73 7.80 25.95
CA ASP A 73 -14.35 8.33 25.94
C ASP A 73 -13.34 7.34 25.36
N GLU A 74 -13.58 6.04 25.57
CA GLU A 74 -12.74 5.00 24.98
C GLU A 74 -12.93 4.95 23.46
N VAL A 75 -14.18 4.99 22.99
CA VAL A 75 -14.48 5.03 21.56
C VAL A 75 -13.89 6.27 20.90
N ALA A 76 -14.05 7.44 21.53
CA ALA A 76 -13.50 8.69 21.04
C ALA A 76 -11.97 8.61 20.90
N GLY A 77 -11.27 8.10 21.92
CA GLY A 77 -9.82 7.93 21.87
C GLY A 77 -9.35 6.90 20.83
N LEU A 78 -10.15 5.87 20.52
CA LEU A 78 -9.86 4.93 19.44
C LEU A 78 -10.06 5.58 18.06
N LYS A 79 -11.13 6.36 17.88
CA LYS A 79 -11.38 7.11 16.64
C LYS A 79 -10.30 8.16 16.39
N GLU A 80 -9.85 8.89 17.41
CA GLU A 80 -8.74 9.85 17.29
C GLU A 80 -7.47 9.19 16.74
N LYS A 81 -7.09 8.03 17.30
CA LYS A 81 -5.96 7.24 16.80
C LYS A 81 -6.17 6.82 15.35
N ALA A 82 -7.39 6.38 14.99
CA ALA A 82 -7.72 6.02 13.62
C ALA A 82 -7.54 7.22 12.67
N TRP A 83 -8.01 8.41 13.04
CA TRP A 83 -7.83 9.62 12.23
C TRP A 83 -6.37 10.01 12.05
N ARG A 84 -5.54 9.84 13.10
CA ARG A 84 -4.10 10.03 12.98
C ARG A 84 -3.48 9.05 11.98
N VAL A 85 -3.82 7.76 12.04
CA VAL A 85 -3.35 6.75 11.07
C VAL A 85 -3.81 7.10 9.66
N LEU A 86 -5.05 7.57 9.49
CA LEU A 86 -5.57 7.99 8.18
C LEU A 86 -4.73 9.14 7.59
N GLY A 87 -4.36 10.12 8.43
CA GLY A 87 -3.48 11.21 8.04
C GLY A 87 -2.12 10.72 7.52
N LEU A 88 -1.52 9.74 8.21
CA LEU A 88 -0.26 9.12 7.82
C LEU A 88 -0.39 8.35 6.49
N ILE A 89 -1.42 7.52 6.34
CA ILE A 89 -1.70 6.79 5.09
C ILE A 89 -1.88 7.76 3.92
N ASN A 90 -2.64 8.84 4.12
CA ASN A 90 -2.88 9.83 3.08
C ASN A 90 -1.60 10.61 2.73
N GLY A 91 -0.75 10.92 3.72
CA GLY A 91 0.57 11.50 3.49
C GLY A 91 1.45 10.61 2.63
N TYR A 92 1.55 9.33 2.99
CA TYR A 92 2.35 8.37 2.25
C TYR A 92 1.80 8.11 0.84
N LEU A 93 0.47 8.03 0.67
CA LEU A 93 -0.17 7.93 -0.64
C LEU A 93 0.16 9.11 -1.56
N ARG A 94 0.23 10.34 -1.04
CA ARG A 94 0.67 11.50 -1.82
C ARG A 94 2.11 11.32 -2.30
N TYR A 95 3.02 11.03 -1.37
CA TYR A 95 4.42 10.75 -1.68
C TYR A 95 4.59 9.68 -2.77
N LEU A 96 3.90 8.53 -2.65
CA LEU A 96 4.00 7.45 -3.64
C LEU A 96 3.48 7.86 -5.04
N ARG A 97 2.44 8.70 -5.10
CA ARG A 97 1.87 9.19 -6.36
C ARG A 97 2.80 10.16 -7.06
N ASP A 98 3.44 11.04 -6.29
CA ASP A 98 4.45 11.98 -6.81
C ASP A 98 5.64 11.19 -7.38
N ARG A 99 6.11 10.17 -6.64
CA ARG A 99 7.17 9.28 -7.12
C ARG A 99 6.82 8.52 -8.40
N LYS A 100 5.58 8.02 -8.51
CA LYS A 100 5.10 7.34 -9.72
C LYS A 100 5.09 8.29 -10.93
N ALA A 101 4.73 9.56 -10.74
CA ALA A 101 4.70 10.54 -11.84
C ALA A 101 6.11 10.82 -12.38
N GLU A 102 7.10 10.91 -11.48
CA GLU A 102 8.50 11.10 -11.87
C GLU A 102 9.10 9.86 -12.56
N ASP A 103 8.80 8.65 -12.08
CA ASP A 103 9.23 7.38 -12.69
C ASP A 103 8.75 7.26 -14.16
N HIS A 104 7.56 7.78 -14.45
CA HIS A 104 7.01 7.83 -15.81
C HIS A 104 7.70 8.85 -16.72
N PHE A 105 8.34 9.88 -16.16
CA PHE A 105 9.04 10.92 -16.91
C PHE A 105 10.45 10.46 -17.30
N THR A 106 11.14 9.75 -16.40
CA THR A 106 12.50 9.22 -16.65
C THR A 106 12.57 8.15 -17.74
N VAL A 107 11.47 7.43 -18.01
CA VAL A 107 11.42 6.40 -19.07
C VAL A 107 11.29 6.99 -20.48
N ARG A 108 10.99 8.29 -20.63
CA ARG A 108 10.74 8.91 -21.94
C ARG A 108 11.94 9.62 -22.57
N GLU A 109 13.07 9.73 -21.88
CA GLU A 109 14.25 10.46 -22.38
C GLU A 109 15.41 9.55 -22.86
N GLY A 110 15.25 8.22 -22.82
CA GLY A 110 16.39 7.28 -23.02
C GLY A 110 16.34 6.31 -24.21
N ASP A 111 15.19 6.09 -24.85
CA ASP A 111 15.01 4.89 -25.69
C ASP A 111 15.11 5.12 -27.21
N ASP A 112 15.15 6.37 -27.69
CA ASP A 112 15.18 6.64 -29.14
C ASP A 112 16.61 6.73 -29.72
N ASP A 113 17.62 7.11 -28.93
CA ASP A 113 19.00 7.29 -29.42
C ASP A 113 19.93 6.10 -29.17
N ALA A 114 19.59 5.21 -28.23
CA ALA A 114 20.45 4.08 -27.86
C ALA A 114 20.42 2.92 -28.87
N PHE A 115 19.32 2.77 -29.63
CA PHE A 115 19.20 1.70 -30.64
C PHE A 115 19.87 2.08 -31.97
N ALA A 116 19.99 3.38 -32.28
CA ALA A 116 20.61 3.87 -33.50
C ALA A 116 22.15 3.74 -33.52
N LEU A 117 22.79 3.64 -32.34
CA LEU A 117 24.25 3.51 -32.22
C LEU A 117 24.75 2.07 -32.30
N LEU A 118 23.87 1.07 -32.15
CA LEU A 118 24.23 -0.35 -32.21
C LEU A 118 24.18 -0.92 -33.64
N ASP A 119 23.40 -0.32 -34.55
CA ASP A 119 23.25 -0.81 -35.92
C ASP A 119 24.40 -0.38 -36.85
N GLY A 120 25.14 0.66 -36.49
CA GLY A 120 26.31 1.14 -37.25
C GLY A 120 27.62 0.38 -37.00
N ALA A 121 27.67 -0.50 -35.99
CA ALA A 121 28.90 -1.18 -35.58
C ALA A 121 29.05 -2.60 -36.15
N LEU A 122 28.10 -3.07 -36.96
CA LEU A 122 28.09 -4.44 -37.50
C LEU A 122 28.31 -4.53 -39.02
N SER A 123 28.69 -3.44 -39.70
CA SER A 123 28.89 -3.44 -41.16
C SER A 123 30.33 -3.62 -41.65
N ASP A 124 31.35 -3.57 -40.79
CA ASP A 124 32.75 -3.75 -41.22
C ASP A 124 33.20 -5.21 -41.05
N THR A 125 32.94 -5.99 -42.10
CA THR A 125 33.59 -7.28 -42.32
C THR A 125 34.75 -7.09 -43.31
N ALA A 126 35.98 -7.37 -42.87
CA ALA A 126 37.11 -7.66 -43.74
C ALA A 126 38.11 -8.61 -43.05
N PRO A 127 38.82 -9.47 -43.80
CA PRO A 127 39.10 -10.84 -43.38
C PRO A 127 40.45 -10.99 -42.68
N PHE A 128 40.52 -11.84 -41.66
CA PHE A 128 41.79 -12.35 -41.14
C PHE A 128 42.14 -13.65 -41.88
N ASN A 129 43.16 -13.52 -42.73
CA ASN A 129 43.78 -14.59 -43.49
C ASN A 129 44.89 -15.26 -42.64
N ASP A 130 45.16 -16.52 -42.96
CA ASP A 130 46.21 -17.43 -42.48
C ASP A 130 47.55 -16.81 -42.00
N LEU A 131 48.15 -17.37 -40.94
CA LEU A 131 49.29 -18.31 -41.06
C LEU A 131 49.93 -18.65 -39.69
N THR A 132 50.36 -19.91 -39.66
CA THR A 132 51.14 -20.69 -38.69
C THR A 132 52.54 -20.19 -38.31
N PHE A 133 52.97 -20.68 -37.13
CA PHE A 133 54.26 -20.64 -36.39
C PHE A 133 54.50 -19.45 -35.47
#